data_AF-A0A2E9AUG8-F1
#
_entry.id   AF-A0A2E9AUG8-F1
#
_cell.length_a   1.000
_cell.length_b   1.000
_cell.length_c   1.000
_cell.angle_alpha   90.00
_cell.angle_beta   90.00
_cell.angle_gamma   90.00
#
_symmetry.space_group_name_H-M   'P 1'
#
loop_
_entity.id
_entity.type
_entity.pdbx_description
1 polymer ?
#
loop_
_entity_poly.entity_id
_entity_poly.type
_entity_poly.pdbx_seq_one_letter_code
_entity_poly.pdbx_strand_id
1 'polypeptide(L)' 'MEWFSQHMEQWSLVWFGLLFWGSIFGAALLYLFEANLVISVLGYALGLGFGLLAKYRGWSWIN' A
#
# COMPACT_ATOMS: atom_id res chain seq x y z
N MET A 1 9.90 -5.43 21.76
CA MET A 1 10.38 -4.28 20.96
C MET A 1 11.15 -4.73 19.73
N GLU A 2 12.11 -5.64 19.85
CA GLU A 2 12.94 -6.12 18.72
C GLU A 2 12.14 -6.71 17.55
N TRP A 3 11.15 -7.58 17.82
CA TRP A 3 10.31 -8.16 16.77
C TRP A 3 9.58 -7.11 15.93
N PHE A 4 9.06 -6.05 16.57
CA PHE A 4 8.36 -4.98 15.86
C PHE A 4 9.32 -4.19 14.97
N SER A 5 10.53 -3.89 15.48
CA SER A 5 11.57 -3.22 14.71
C SER A 5 11.95 -4.04 13.47
N GLN A 6 12.22 -5.34 13.64
CA GLN A 6 12.56 -6.25 12.54
C GLN A 6 11.42 -6.34 11.52
N HIS A 7 10.18 -6.41 11.98
CA HIS A 7 9.03 -6.39 11.09
C HIS A 7 8.97 -5.10 10.29
N MET A 8 9.08 -3.94 10.94
CA MET A 8 9.03 -2.64 10.26
C MET A 8 10.16 -2.48 9.26
N GLU A 9 11.37 -2.95 9.57
CA GLU A 9 12.51 -2.92 8.65
C GLU A 9 12.24 -3.77 7.40
N GLN A 10 11.74 -4.99 7.57
CA GLN A 10 11.47 -5.93 6.47
C GLN A 10 10.19 -5.63 5.68
N TRP A 11 9.21 -4.94 6.28
CA TRP A 11 7.89 -4.71 5.69
C TRP A 11 7.59 -3.23 5.41
N SER A 12 8.53 -2.33 5.69
CA SER A 12 8.45 -0.89 5.40
C SER A 12 7.92 -0.61 4.00
N LEU A 13 8.44 -1.30 2.98
CA LEU A 13 8.01 -1.13 1.59
C LEU A 13 6.54 -1.54 1.36
N VAL A 14 6.06 -2.58 2.03
CA VAL A 14 4.67 -3.03 1.93
C VAL A 14 3.74 -2.03 2.59
N TRP A 15 4.10 -1.54 3.78
CA TRP A 15 3.35 -0.51 4.49
C TRP A 15 3.34 0.83 3.75
N PHE A 16 4.46 1.19 3.11
CA PHE A 16 4.52 2.31 2.20
C PHE A 16 3.59 2.09 1.00
N GLY A 17 3.58 0.90 0.40
CA GLY A 17 2.63 0.54 -0.66
C GLY A 17 1.18 0.69 -0.24
N LEU A 18 0.82 0.16 0.94
CA LEU A 18 -0.52 0.32 1.50
C LEU A 18 -0.91 1.79 1.62
N LEU A 19 -0.09 2.62 2.26
CA LEU A 19 -0.46 3.99 2.58
C LEU A 19 -0.34 4.92 1.37
N PHE A 20 0.82 4.93 0.71
CA PHE A 20 1.10 5.85 -0.39
C PHE A 20 0.35 5.45 -1.66
N TRP A 21 0.60 4.25 -2.17
CA TRP A 21 -0.06 3.79 -3.39
C TRP A 21 -1.55 3.53 -3.17
N GLY A 22 -1.96 3.08 -1.99
CA GLY A 22 -3.38 2.94 -1.66
C GLY A 22 -4.14 4.26 -1.70
N SER A 23 -3.51 5.37 -1.29
CA SER A 23 -4.12 6.71 -1.40
C SER A 23 -4.23 7.17 -2.86
N ILE A 24 -3.19 6.92 -3.68
CA ILE A 24 -3.22 7.24 -5.11
C ILE A 24 -4.32 6.44 -5.82
N PHE A 25 -4.38 5.13 -5.61
CA PHE A 25 -5.41 4.28 -6.21
C PHE A 25 -6.80 4.63 -5.68
N GLY A 26 -6.94 4.91 -4.39
CA GLY A 26 -8.20 5.39 -3.81
C GLY A 26 -8.69 6.68 -4.47
N ALA A 27 -7.82 7.68 -4.63
CA ALA A 27 -8.16 8.91 -5.32
C ALA A 27 -8.53 8.68 -6.79
N ALA A 28 -7.81 7.80 -7.49
CA ALA A 28 -8.12 7.44 -8.87
C ALA A 28 -9.48 6.74 -8.99
N LEU A 29 -9.82 5.84 -8.07
CA LEU A 29 -11.13 5.19 -8.05
C LEU A 29 -12.25 6.16 -7.72
N LEU A 30 -12.04 7.10 -6.79
CA LEU A 30 -13.02 8.14 -6.45
C LEU A 30 -13.29 9.12 -7.60
N TYR A 31 -12.37 9.23 -8.57
CA TYR A 31 -12.62 9.98 -9.79
C TYR A 31 -13.60 9.27 -10.74
N LEU A 32 -13.65 7.93 -10.68
CA LEU A 32 -14.46 7.09 -11.57
C LEU A 32 -15.77 6.62 -10.93
N PHE A 33 -15.80 6.53 -9.60
CA PHE A 33 -16.89 5.95 -8.82
C PHE A 33 -17.26 6.87 -7.65
N GLU A 34 -18.50 6.77 -7.18
CA GLU A 34 -18.94 7.52 -6.01
C GLU A 34 -18.22 7.08 -4.73
N ALA A 35 -18.06 8.05 -3.81
CA ALA A 35 -17.43 7.80 -2.52
C ALA A 35 -18.27 6.84 -1.68
N ASN A 36 -17.72 5.65 -1.44
CA ASN A 36 -18.26 4.69 -0.49
C ASN A 36 -17.12 3.86 0.12
N LEU A 37 -17.46 3.16 1.20
CA LEU A 37 -16.49 2.35 1.96
C LEU A 37 -15.81 1.28 1.09
N VAL A 38 -16.54 0.67 0.16
CA VAL A 38 -15.98 -0.36 -0.74
C VAL A 38 -14.90 0.23 -1.63
N ILE A 39 -15.14 1.40 -2.23
CA ILE A 39 -14.16 2.09 -3.09
C ILE A 39 -12.91 2.47 -2.29
N SER A 40 -13.07 3.00 -1.07
CA SER A 40 -11.93 3.31 -0.21
C SER A 40 -11.13 2.06 0.15
N VAL A 41 -11.80 0.96 0.53
CA VAL A 41 -11.13 -0.32 0.84
C VAL A 41 -10.41 -0.89 -0.37
N LEU A 42 -11.01 -0.81 -1.56
CA LEU A 42 -10.40 -1.28 -2.81
C LEU A 42 -9.11 -0.50 -3.13
N GLY A 43 -9.10 0.82 -2.95
CA GLY A 43 -7.89 1.63 -3.13
C GLY A 43 -6.74 1.13 -2.26
N TYR A 44 -6.98 0.98 -0.96
CA TYR A 44 -5.98 0.46 -0.02
C TYR A 44 -5.60 -1.01 -0.28
N ALA A 45 -6.54 -1.86 -0.71
CA ALA A 45 -6.25 -3.24 -1.10
C ALA A 45 -5.32 -3.31 -2.31
N LEU A 46 -5.53 -2.45 -3.32
CA LEU A 46 -4.62 -2.32 -4.46
C LEU A 46 -3.24 -1.83 -4.02
N GLY A 47 -3.19 -0.84 -3.11
CA GLY A 47 -1.93 -0.35 -2.54
C GLY A 47 -1.14 -1.44 -1.82
N LEU A 48 -1.83 -2.24 -0.99
CA LEU A 48 -1.24 -3.38 -0.30
C LEU A 48 -0.72 -4.43 -1.29
N GLY A 49 -1.52 -4.81 -2.28
CA GLY A 49 -1.12 -5.75 -3.32
C GLY A 49 0.10 -5.28 -4.10
N PHE A 50 0.16 -3.98 -4.41
CA PHE A 50 1.30 -3.39 -5.09
C PHE A 50 2.56 -3.36 -4.20
N GLY A 51 2.42 -3.04 -2.92
CA GLY A 51 3.52 -3.13 -1.94
C GLY A 51 4.05 -4.56 -1.78
N LEU A 52 3.17 -5.56 -1.73
CA LEU A 52 3.55 -6.97 -1.70
C LEU A 52 4.29 -7.38 -2.99
N LEU A 53 3.80 -6.96 -4.15
CA LEU A 53 4.45 -7.22 -5.43
C LEU A 53 5.84 -6.59 -5.51
N ALA A 54 5.98 -5.35 -5.06
CA ALA A 54 7.25 -4.64 -5.03
C ALA A 54 8.27 -5.35 -4.14
N LYS A 55 7.85 -5.78 -2.94
CA LYS A 55 8.69 -6.59 -2.04
C LYS A 55 9.10 -7.92 -2.69
N TYR A 56 8.17 -8.63 -3.33
CA TYR A 56 8.46 -9.89 -4.02
C TYR A 56 9.43 -9.71 -5.20
N ARG A 57 9.31 -8.61 -5.94
CA ARG A 57 10.17 -8.26 -7.08
C ARG A 57 11.51 -7.63 -6.68
N GLY A 58 11.73 -7.33 -5.39
CA GLY A 58 12.93 -6.65 -4.91
C GLY A 58 13.02 -5.19 -5.36
N TRP A 59 11.90 -4.53 -5.63
CA TRP A 59 11.88 -3.10 -5.94
C TRP A 59 12.19 -2.27 -4.69
N SER A 60 12.79 -1.10 -4.88
CA SER A 60 12.95 -0.10 -3.84
C SER A 60 12.33 1.22 -4.29
N TRP A 61 11.41 1.75 -3.48
CA TRP A 61 10.84 3.10 -3.65
C TRP A 61 11.32 4.07 -2.58
N ILE A 62 11.94 3.54 -1.52
CA ILE A 62 12.51 4.30 -0.41
C ILE A 62 13.99 3.95 -0.42
N ASN A 63 14.81 4.91 -0.83
CA ASN A 63 16.27 4.77 -0.91
C ASN A 63 16.91 5.65 0.16
#